data_AF-X1G6M7-F1
#
_entry.id   AF-X1G6M7-F1
#
_cell.length_a   1.000
_cell.length_b   1.000
_cell.length_c   1.000
_cell.angle_alpha   90.00
_cell.angle_beta   90.00
_cell.angle_gamma   90.00
#
_symmetry.space_group_name_H-M   'P 1'
#
loop_
_entity.id
_entity.type
_entity.pdbx_description
1 polymer ?
#
loop_
_entity_poly.entity_id
_entity_poly.type
_entity_poly.pdbx_seq_one_letter_code
_entity_poly.pdbx_strand_id
1 'polypeptide(L)' 'MTMAAQPDWQSWCAGINGTTTVTGVFGWPVGHSLSPPMHNAAFAVLGLNWAYVPFPVQPEELRAA' A
#
# COMPACT_ATOMS: atom_id res chain seq x y z
N MET A 1 -20.69 -15.34 -7.73
CA MET A 1 -20.91 -14.10 -8.52
C MET A 1 -21.00 -12.96 -7.52
N THR A 2 -19.89 -12.59 -6.89
CA THR A 2 -19.15 -11.38 -7.25
C THR A 2 -17.65 -11.67 -7.20
N MET A 3 -16.96 -11.47 -8.31
CA MET A 3 -15.51 -11.31 -8.28
C MET A 3 -15.25 -10.06 -7.45
N ALA A 4 -14.51 -10.18 -6.34
CA ALA A 4 -13.88 -9.01 -5.74
C ALA A 4 -13.04 -8.40 -6.86
N ALA A 5 -13.52 -7.30 -7.44
CA ALA A 5 -12.76 -6.53 -8.41
C ALA A 5 -11.44 -6.21 -7.72
N GLN A 6 -10.38 -6.90 -8.14
CA GLN A 6 -9.03 -6.59 -7.75
C GLN A 6 -8.88 -5.10 -8.08
N PRO A 7 -8.49 -4.23 -7.11
CA PRO A 7 -8.24 -2.84 -7.41
C PRO A 7 -7.31 -2.80 -8.61
N ASP A 8 -7.63 -1.99 -9.61
CA ASP A 8 -6.77 -1.77 -10.76
C ASP A 8 -5.53 -1.01 -10.28
N TRP A 9 -4.59 -1.74 -9.68
CA TRP A 9 -3.34 -1.20 -9.15
C TRP A 9 -2.60 -0.32 -10.17
N GLN A 10 -2.88 -0.52 -11.46
CA GLN A 10 -2.43 0.32 -12.58
C GLN A 10 -2.95 1.76 -12.54
N SER A 11 -4.17 2.03 -12.05
CA SER A 11 -4.74 3.39 -11.97
C SER A 11 -4.09 4.23 -10.86
N TRP A 12 -3.63 3.61 -9.78
CA TRP A 12 -2.88 4.31 -8.72
C TRP A 12 -1.42 4.58 -9.11
N CYS A 13 -0.82 3.71 -9.92
CA CYS A 13 0.56 3.88 -10.37
C CYS A 13 0.78 5.06 -11.32
N ALA A 14 -0.29 5.65 -11.89
CA ALA A 14 -0.20 6.76 -12.84
C ALA A 14 0.43 8.05 -12.23
N GLY A 15 0.57 8.15 -10.90
CA GLY A 15 1.08 9.34 -10.21
C GLY A 15 2.48 9.22 -9.58
N ILE A 16 3.15 8.07 -9.67
CA ILE A 16 4.43 7.85 -8.97
C ILE A 16 5.58 8.54 -9.72
N ASN A 17 6.40 9.30 -9.01
CA ASN A 17 7.58 9.99 -9.52
C ASN A 17 8.71 10.03 -8.49
N GLY A 18 9.83 10.70 -8.81
CA GLY A 18 11.02 10.76 -7.95
C GLY A 18 10.85 11.50 -6.62
N THR A 19 9.72 12.18 -6.39
CA THR A 19 9.39 12.86 -5.13
C THR A 19 8.27 12.17 -4.35
N THR A 20 7.82 10.98 -4.79
CA THR A 20 6.77 10.23 -4.09
C THR A 20 7.25 9.74 -2.72
N THR A 21 6.49 10.06 -1.68
CA THR A 21 6.74 9.53 -0.33
C THR A 21 6.21 8.10 -0.22
N VAL A 22 7.08 7.16 0.13
CA VAL A 22 6.68 5.76 0.35
C VAL A 22 6.36 5.55 1.82
N THR A 23 5.17 5.01 2.08
CA THR A 23 4.67 4.62 3.39
C THR A 23 4.18 3.18 3.33
N GLY A 24 3.95 2.53 4.47
CA GLY A 24 3.47 1.17 4.44
C GLY A 24 3.21 0.55 5.79
N VAL A 25 2.78 -0.71 5.74
CA VAL A 25 2.56 -1.56 6.91
C VAL A 25 3.54 -2.73 6.88
N PHE A 26 4.20 -2.97 8.00
CA PHE A 26 5.05 -4.15 8.20
C PHE A 26 4.23 -5.26 8.88
N GLY A 27 4.34 -6.49 8.40
CA GLY A 27 3.72 -7.64 9.06
C GLY A 27 3.87 -8.95 8.30
N TRP A 28 3.40 -10.03 8.91
CA TRP A 28 3.42 -11.37 8.33
C TRP A 28 2.25 -12.22 8.84
N PRO A 29 1.36 -12.75 7.95
CA PRO A 29 1.18 -12.38 6.55
C PRO A 29 0.46 -11.03 6.43
N VAL A 30 0.93 -10.14 5.54
CA VAL A 30 0.35 -8.79 5.37
C VAL A 30 -0.35 -8.57 4.03
N GLY A 31 -0.24 -9.52 3.09
CA GLY A 31 -0.78 -9.39 1.73
C GLY A 31 -2.31 -9.27 1.64
N HIS A 32 -3.04 -9.64 2.70
CA HIS A 32 -4.50 -9.51 2.76
C HIS A 32 -4.96 -8.19 3.41
N SER A 33 -4.03 -7.31 3.77
CA SER A 33 -4.40 -6.04 4.39
C SER A 33 -5.26 -5.20 3.45
N LEU A 34 -6.36 -4.65 3.99
CA LEU A 34 -7.16 -3.62 3.32
C LEU A 34 -6.60 -2.21 3.52
N SER A 35 -5.50 -2.06 4.28
CA SER A 35 -4.89 -0.76 4.50
C SER A 35 -4.29 -0.13 3.22
N PRO A 36 -3.67 -0.86 2.26
CA PRO A 36 -3.19 -0.24 1.03
C PRO A 36 -4.30 0.40 0.17
N PRO A 37 -5.44 -0.25 -0.15
CA PRO A 37 -6.52 0.43 -0.87
C PRO A 37 -7.07 1.64 -0.13
N MET A 38 -7.25 1.54 1.18
CA MET A 38 -7.79 2.64 1.99
C MET A 38 -6.88 3.88 1.97
N HIS A 39 -5.58 3.72 2.22
CA HIS A 39 -4.65 4.85 2.29
C HIS A 39 -4.37 5.45 0.92
N ASN A 40 -4.18 4.64 -0.13
CA ASN A 40 -3.94 5.16 -1.47
C ASN A 40 -5.16 5.93 -2.02
N ALA A 41 -6.39 5.48 -1.71
CA ALA A 41 -7.59 6.24 -2.03
C ALA A 41 -7.65 7.59 -1.28
N ALA A 42 -7.28 7.61 0.00
CA ALA A 42 -7.20 8.85 0.77
C ALA A 42 -6.14 9.81 0.21
N PHE A 43 -4.96 9.31 -0.17
CA PHE A 43 -3.91 10.12 -0.79
C PHE A 43 -4.35 10.73 -2.12
N ALA A 44 -5.07 9.97 -2.94
CA ALA A 44 -5.63 10.46 -4.20
C ALA A 44 -6.63 11.59 -3.96
N VAL A 45 -7.55 11.45 -2.99
CA VAL A 45 -8.53 12.49 -2.64
C VAL A 45 -7.85 13.75 -2.10
N LEU A 46 -6.75 13.60 -1.36
CA LEU A 46 -6.00 14.71 -0.77
C LEU A 46 -4.95 15.32 -1.72
N GLY A 47 -4.75 14.75 -2.91
CA GLY A 47 -3.71 15.19 -3.85
C GLY A 47 -2.28 14.98 -3.33
N LEU A 48 -2.08 14.01 -2.44
CA LEU A 48 -0.78 13.68 -1.87
C LEU A 48 0.00 12.76 -2.81
N ASN A 49 1.24 13.13 -3.15
CA ASN A 49 2.17 12.29 -3.92
C ASN A 49 2.77 11.18 -3.04
N TRP A 50 1.92 10.28 -2.54
CA TRP A 50 2.27 9.27 -1.55
C TRP A 50 1.84 7.89 -2.05
N ALA A 51 2.62 6.88 -1.72
CA ALA A 51 2.30 5.47 -1.99
C ALA A 51 2.29 4.68 -0.68
N TYR A 52 1.22 3.92 -0.45
CA TYR A 52 1.11 3.00 0.69
C TYR A 52 1.25 1.55 0.23
N VAL A 53 2.26 0.84 0.73
CA VAL A 53 2.58 -0.54 0.32
C VAL A 53 2.65 -1.52 1.50
N PRO A 54 2.26 -2.79 1.32
CA PRO A 54 2.50 -3.82 2.32
C PRO A 54 3.96 -4.32 2.25
N PHE A 55 4.63 -4.36 3.39
CA PHE A 55 5.98 -4.93 3.54
C PHE A 55 5.89 -6.27 4.28
N PRO A 56 5.98 -7.41 3.57
CA PRO A 56 6.00 -8.72 4.19
C PRO A 56 7.35 -8.93 4.88
N VAL A 57 7.38 -8.73 6.19
CA VAL A 57 8.59 -8.89 7.02
C VAL A 57 8.32 -10.00 8.01
N GLN A 58 9.10 -11.08 7.93
CA GLN A 58 8.96 -12.19 8.86
C GLN A 58 9.33 -11.74 10.28
N PRO A 59 8.70 -12.28 11.33
CA PRO A 59 9.01 -11.90 12.72
C PRO A 59 10.50 -11.98 13.05
N GLU A 60 11.23 -12.92 12.46
CA GLU A 60 12.66 -13.15 12.66
C GLU A 60 13.54 -12.08 11.99
N GLU A 61 13.02 -11.37 10.99
CA GLU A 61 13.71 -10.31 10.26
C GLU A 61 13.49 -8.94 10.90
N LEU A 62 12.52 -8.82 11.80
CA LEU A 62 12.27 -7.61 12.55
C LEU A 62 13.31 -7.46 13.66
N ARG A 63 14.18 -6.46 13.51
CA ARG A 63 15.13 -6.11 14.58
C ARG A 63 14.39 -5.62 15.81
N ALA A 64 14.98 -5.84 16.99
CA ALA A 64 14.47 -5.31 18.24
C ALA A 64 14.24 -3.79 18.12
N ALA A 65 13.05 -3.35 18.54
CA ALA A 65 12.63 -1.95 18.58
C ALA A 65 13.15 -1.25 19.85
#